data_AF-A0A8J4H0K3-F1
#
_entry.id   AF-A0A8J4H0K3-F1
#
_cell.length_a   1.000
_cell.length_b   1.000
_cell.length_c   1.000
_cell.angle_alpha   90.00
_cell.angle_beta   90.00
_cell.angle_gamma   90.00
#
_symmetry.space_group_name_H-M   'P 1'
#
loop_
_entity.id
_entity.type
_entity.pdbx_description
1 polymer ?
#
loop_
_entity_poly.entity_id
_entity_poly.type
_entity_poly.pdbx_seq_one_letter_code
_entity_poly.pdbx_strand_id
1 'polypeptide(L)'
;MTASLGDSRRETFIRSSAKPLQAAAVLISGAADRYGLSAAEVSLICASHSGEPEHVQAAKSLMERLGLEEHHLHCGTHEPYAKAAREALRAAGQPPTVLHHNCSGKHLGMLAMAKALSVPLDGYWLPEHPVQQRMLAAVSELSGVPADLLTTATDGCGVPTYRMPLEQLARAYLAWCAPQSAADTPLAASCRTIYDSIVRHPFYLAGSGRFDTKLAEITSGRWIAKMGADGVLAMASREAGFAVALKCDDGSLQAVYAAGVEVLLQLEELSSSQAAALAAFHKPKLYNQAGLAIGRIEPDISLRRS
;
A
#
# COMPACT_ATOMS: atom_id res chain seq x y z
N MET A 1 -18.98 -3.85 -11.92
CA MET A 1 -19.14 -3.92 -10.46
C MET A 1 -19.96 -5.16 -10.17
N THR A 2 -19.48 -6.07 -9.32
CA THR A 2 -20.12 -7.38 -9.06
C THR A 2 -20.95 -7.39 -7.77
N ALA A 3 -20.73 -6.42 -6.88
CA ALA A 3 -21.51 -6.15 -5.68
C ALA A 3 -21.15 -4.75 -5.13
N SER A 4 -22.04 -4.16 -4.33
CA SER A 4 -21.78 -2.92 -3.58
C SER A 4 -22.65 -2.85 -2.32
N LEU A 5 -22.11 -2.27 -1.25
CA LEU A 5 -22.84 -1.92 -0.04
C LEU A 5 -22.46 -0.49 0.37
N GLY A 6 -23.46 0.36 0.63
CA GLY A 6 -23.25 1.81 0.81
C GLY A 6 -23.09 2.54 -0.52
N ASP A 7 -22.38 3.67 -0.52
CA ASP A 7 -22.15 4.50 -1.71
C ASP A 7 -20.82 4.14 -2.39
N SER A 8 -20.88 3.33 -3.46
CA SER A 8 -19.71 2.94 -4.26
C SER A 8 -19.05 4.13 -4.97
N ARG A 9 -19.80 5.22 -5.18
CA ARG A 9 -19.35 6.43 -5.86
C ARG A 9 -18.79 7.47 -4.90
N ARG A 10 -18.67 7.15 -3.61
CA ARG A 10 -18.10 8.03 -2.60
C ARG A 10 -16.68 8.43 -3.00
N GLU A 11 -16.53 9.72 -3.30
CA GLU A 11 -15.24 10.33 -3.58
C GLU A 11 -14.31 10.25 -2.36
N THR A 12 -13.19 9.57 -2.52
CA THR A 12 -12.27 9.24 -1.43
C THR A 12 -10.83 9.53 -1.85
N PHE A 13 -10.08 10.23 -0.99
CA PHE A 13 -8.63 10.26 -1.14
C PHE A 13 -8.08 8.88 -0.80
N ILE A 14 -7.42 8.23 -1.75
CA ILE A 14 -7.01 6.83 -1.60
C ILE A 14 -5.74 6.67 -0.72
N ARG A 15 -5.04 7.78 -0.43
CA ARG A 15 -3.90 7.82 0.50
C ARG A 15 -2.88 6.74 0.16
N SER A 16 -2.39 6.01 1.17
CA SER A 16 -1.40 4.95 1.01
C SER A 16 -1.87 3.73 0.22
N SER A 17 -3.16 3.57 -0.11
CA SER A 17 -3.58 2.53 -1.05
C SER A 17 -3.20 2.88 -2.50
N ALA A 18 -2.76 4.10 -2.81
CA ALA A 18 -2.21 4.44 -4.12
C ALA A 18 -0.87 3.75 -4.43
N LYS A 19 -0.12 3.31 -3.41
CA LYS A 19 1.31 2.99 -3.54
C LYS A 19 1.62 1.88 -4.55
N PRO A 20 0.90 0.74 -4.59
CA PRO A 20 1.14 -0.28 -5.61
C PRO A 20 0.87 0.23 -7.03
N LEU A 21 -0.09 1.14 -7.20
CA LEU A 21 -0.41 1.77 -8.48
C LEU A 21 0.70 2.77 -8.88
N GLN A 22 1.16 3.59 -7.93
CA GLN A 22 2.26 4.54 -8.13
C GLN A 22 3.59 3.83 -8.44
N ALA A 23 3.84 2.68 -7.82
CA ALA A 23 5.05 1.88 -8.04
C ALA A 23 5.17 1.39 -9.49
N ALA A 24 4.06 1.22 -10.21
CA ALA A 24 4.10 0.87 -11.63
C ALA A 24 4.89 1.89 -12.46
N ALA A 25 4.75 3.19 -12.16
CA ALA A 25 5.53 4.23 -12.84
C ALA A 25 7.04 4.08 -12.63
N VAL A 26 7.47 3.66 -11.44
CA VAL A 26 8.90 3.43 -11.11
C VAL A 26 9.49 2.29 -11.94
N LEU A 27 8.73 1.21 -12.14
CA LEU A 27 9.19 0.09 -12.95
C LEU A 27 9.15 0.43 -14.44
N ILE A 28 8.10 1.09 -14.92
CA ILE A 28 7.97 1.55 -16.32
C ILE A 28 9.13 2.48 -16.71
N SER A 29 9.63 3.29 -15.78
CA SER A 29 10.76 4.18 -16.05
C SER A 29 12.09 3.45 -16.25
N GLY A 30 12.13 2.11 -16.10
CA GLY A 30 13.34 1.30 -16.14
C GLY A 30 14.22 1.44 -14.90
N ALA A 31 13.75 2.09 -13.83
CA ALA A 31 14.56 2.30 -12.63
C ALA A 31 14.89 0.98 -11.92
N ALA A 32 13.92 0.05 -11.92
CA ALA A 32 14.10 -1.27 -11.32
C ALA A 32 15.25 -2.04 -11.97
N ASP A 33 15.29 -2.09 -13.31
CA ASP A 33 16.34 -2.79 -14.05
C ASP A 33 17.68 -2.05 -13.96
N ARG A 34 17.67 -0.72 -14.15
CA ARG A 34 18.88 0.12 -14.15
C ARG A 34 19.64 0.06 -12.83
N TYR A 35 18.93 -0.02 -11.71
CA TYR A 35 19.55 -0.04 -10.38
C TYR A 35 19.50 -1.43 -9.72
N GLY A 36 18.99 -2.45 -10.43
CA GLY A 36 18.89 -3.82 -9.94
C GLY A 36 18.05 -3.96 -8.67
N LEU A 37 16.86 -3.35 -8.63
CA LEU A 37 15.97 -3.45 -7.47
C LEU A 37 15.58 -4.91 -7.24
N SER A 38 15.78 -5.37 -6.01
CA SER A 38 15.33 -6.69 -5.56
C SER A 38 13.82 -6.71 -5.39
N ALA A 39 13.23 -7.90 -5.38
CA ALA A 39 11.81 -8.08 -5.10
C ALA A 39 11.41 -7.53 -3.71
N ALA A 40 12.29 -7.63 -2.71
CA ALA A 40 12.08 -7.03 -1.39
C ALA A 40 11.96 -5.49 -1.46
N GLU A 41 12.80 -4.84 -2.26
CA GLU A 41 12.78 -3.39 -2.44
C GLU A 41 11.60 -2.91 -3.29
N VAL A 42 11.19 -3.69 -4.30
CA VAL A 42 9.94 -3.42 -5.04
C VAL A 42 8.73 -3.48 -4.11
N SER A 43 8.67 -4.48 -3.22
CA SER A 43 7.65 -4.56 -2.16
C SER A 43 7.73 -3.35 -1.20
N LEU A 44 8.95 -2.95 -0.81
CA LEU A 44 9.19 -1.79 0.05
C LEU A 44 8.77 -0.45 -0.59
N ILE A 45 8.88 -0.28 -1.90
CA ILE A 45 8.40 0.91 -2.63
C ILE A 45 6.87 1.04 -2.51
N CYS A 46 6.17 -0.08 -2.42
CA CYS A 46 4.71 -0.12 -2.24
C CYS A 46 4.27 0.13 -0.78
N ALA A 47 5.22 0.28 0.14
CA ALA A 47 4.97 0.02 1.55
C ALA A 47 4.40 1.19 2.34
N SER A 48 3.76 0.82 3.45
CA SER A 48 3.61 1.67 4.64
C SER A 48 4.28 0.95 5.82
N HIS A 49 5.59 0.73 5.71
CA HIS A 49 6.31 -0.23 6.55
C HIS A 49 6.40 0.20 8.02
N SER A 50 6.68 -0.75 8.90
CA SER A 50 6.66 -0.53 10.35
C SER A 50 8.00 -0.06 10.95
N GLY A 51 8.97 0.28 10.10
CA GLY A 51 10.30 0.73 10.52
C GLY A 51 11.15 -0.33 11.22
N GLU A 52 10.87 -1.62 10.98
CA GLU A 52 11.69 -2.74 11.50
C GLU A 52 13.08 -2.80 10.84
N PRO A 53 14.08 -3.42 11.51
CA PRO A 53 15.47 -3.43 11.04
C PRO A 53 15.66 -3.84 9.58
N GLU A 54 14.94 -4.86 9.13
CA GLU A 54 15.00 -5.37 7.76
C GLU A 54 14.48 -4.34 6.74
N HIS A 55 13.44 -3.56 7.09
CA HIS A 55 12.98 -2.46 6.23
C HIS A 55 14.04 -1.37 6.13
N VAL A 56 14.62 -0.97 7.26
CA VAL A 56 15.63 0.09 7.33
C VAL A 56 16.87 -0.34 6.57
N GLN A 57 17.29 -1.60 6.69
CA GLN A 57 18.43 -2.16 5.97
C GLN A 57 18.20 -2.19 4.46
N ALA A 58 17.01 -2.60 4.00
CA ALA A 58 16.67 -2.57 2.57
C ALA A 58 16.59 -1.14 2.03
N ALA A 59 15.97 -0.21 2.76
CA ALA A 59 15.92 1.20 2.40
C ALA A 59 17.33 1.80 2.30
N LYS A 60 18.20 1.51 3.29
CA LYS A 60 19.59 1.96 3.31
C LYS A 60 20.38 1.40 2.13
N SER A 61 20.26 0.11 1.85
CA SER A 61 20.96 -0.53 0.73
C SER A 61 20.54 0.05 -0.62
N LEU A 62 19.24 0.29 -0.82
CA LEU A 62 18.74 0.96 -2.02
C LEU A 62 19.26 2.40 -2.11
N MET A 63 19.20 3.17 -1.02
CA MET A 63 19.70 4.54 -0.96
C MET A 63 21.19 4.63 -1.34
N GLU A 64 22.02 3.77 -0.78
CA GLU A 64 23.46 3.68 -1.07
C GLU A 64 23.72 3.35 -2.54
N ARG A 65 23.01 2.36 -3.11
CA ARG A 65 23.13 2.01 -4.54
C ARG A 65 22.70 3.13 -5.47
N LEU A 66 21.73 3.94 -5.06
CA LEU A 66 21.30 5.12 -5.79
C LEU A 66 22.28 6.30 -5.63
N GLY A 67 23.30 6.19 -4.77
CA GLY A 67 24.21 7.30 -4.44
C GLY A 67 23.44 8.48 -3.85
N LEU A 68 22.45 8.18 -3.00
CA LEU A 68 21.62 9.17 -2.31
C LEU A 68 22.02 9.26 -0.85
N GLU A 69 21.65 10.39 -0.25
CA GLU A 69 21.79 10.64 1.18
C GLU A 69 20.41 10.89 1.79
N GLU A 70 20.31 10.77 3.12
CA GLU A 70 19.05 10.93 3.86
C GLU A 70 18.35 12.27 3.56
N HIS A 71 19.09 13.35 3.33
CA HIS A 71 18.54 14.68 3.04
C HIS A 71 17.76 14.76 1.71
N HIS A 72 17.94 13.78 0.81
CA HIS A 72 17.15 13.70 -0.42
C HIS A 72 15.73 13.18 -0.16
N LEU A 73 15.46 12.55 0.98
CA LEU A 73 14.12 12.01 1.29
C LEU A 73 13.25 13.09 1.97
N HIS A 74 12.17 13.48 1.30
CA HIS A 74 11.26 14.54 1.74
C HIS A 74 10.23 14.08 2.79
N CYS A 75 10.11 12.77 3.04
CA CYS A 75 9.08 12.25 3.94
C CYS A 75 9.24 12.70 5.40
N GLY A 76 10.41 13.19 5.80
CA GLY A 76 10.70 13.47 7.20
C GLY A 76 10.84 12.20 8.03
N THR A 77 10.74 12.32 9.35
CA THR A 77 11.06 11.25 10.29
C THR A 77 9.96 11.09 11.33
N HIS A 78 9.65 9.83 11.68
CA HIS A 78 8.81 9.48 12.83
C HIS A 78 9.33 8.19 13.49
N GLU A 79 8.88 7.89 14.71
CA GLU A 79 9.25 6.64 15.38
C GLU A 79 8.70 5.41 14.62
N PRO A 80 9.40 4.27 14.62
CA PRO A 80 8.88 3.03 14.04
C PRO A 80 7.50 2.67 14.59
N TYR A 81 6.61 2.19 13.71
CA TYR A 81 5.32 1.65 14.15
C TYR A 81 5.49 0.35 14.94
N ALA A 82 6.47 -0.49 14.56
CA ALA A 82 6.79 -1.69 15.31
C ALA A 82 7.32 -1.33 16.69
N LYS A 83 6.59 -1.76 17.73
CA LYS A 83 6.94 -1.49 19.13
C LYS A 83 8.36 -1.95 19.46
N ALA A 84 8.72 -3.17 19.04
CA ALA A 84 10.05 -3.73 19.30
C ALA A 84 11.17 -2.89 18.64
N ALA A 85 10.98 -2.43 17.40
CA ALA A 85 11.97 -1.58 16.72
C ALA A 85 12.13 -0.23 17.41
N ARG A 86 11.01 0.39 17.83
CA ARG A 86 11.02 1.64 18.61
C ARG A 86 11.72 1.48 19.96
N GLU A 87 11.44 0.39 20.67
CA GLU A 87 12.08 0.10 21.97
C GLU A 87 13.58 -0.18 21.82
N ALA A 88 14.00 -0.88 20.75
CA ALA A 88 15.40 -1.12 20.47
C ALA A 88 16.18 0.19 20.20
N LEU A 89 15.62 1.11 19.41
CA LEU A 89 16.23 2.43 19.19
C LEU A 89 16.39 3.21 20.49
N ARG A 90 15.35 3.24 21.34
CA ARG A 90 15.39 3.92 22.64
C ARG A 90 16.42 3.31 23.58
N ALA A 91 16.48 1.98 23.65
CA ALA A 91 17.47 1.28 24.47
C ALA A 91 18.91 1.54 24.01
N ALA A 92 19.12 1.73 22.69
CA ALA A 92 20.41 2.08 22.12
C ALA A 92 20.75 3.58 22.21
N GLY A 93 19.83 4.43 22.70
CA GLY A 93 20.00 5.89 22.70
C GLY A 93 20.06 6.50 21.29
N GLN A 94 19.52 5.81 20.28
CA GLN A 94 19.56 6.23 18.88
C GLN A 94 18.23 6.88 18.47
N PRO A 95 18.24 8.07 17.86
CA PRO A 95 17.03 8.64 17.30
C PRO A 95 16.61 7.88 16.02
N PRO A 96 15.30 7.86 15.68
CA PRO A 96 14.89 7.41 14.36
C PRO A 96 15.48 8.33 13.27
N THR A 97 15.72 7.76 12.10
CA THR A 97 16.15 8.47 10.88
C THR A 97 15.04 8.46 9.83
N VAL A 98 15.22 9.18 8.72
CA VAL A 98 14.26 9.23 7.61
C VAL A 98 13.94 7.83 7.04
N LEU A 99 14.87 6.88 7.16
CA LEU A 99 14.70 5.49 6.72
C LEU A 99 13.67 4.72 7.56
N HIS A 100 13.37 5.18 8.77
CA HIS A 100 12.34 4.61 9.64
C HIS A 100 10.94 5.13 9.30
N HIS A 101 10.83 6.22 8.53
CA HIS A 101 9.54 6.71 8.08
C HIS A 101 8.87 5.65 7.21
N ASN A 102 7.61 5.34 7.46
CA ASN A 102 6.85 4.28 6.78
C ASN A 102 6.72 4.44 5.25
N CYS A 103 7.13 5.58 4.69
CA CYS A 103 7.07 5.90 3.27
C CYS A 103 8.46 5.98 2.64
N SER A 104 9.53 5.76 3.40
CA SER A 104 10.91 5.93 2.91
C SER A 104 11.16 5.10 1.64
N GLY A 105 10.66 3.86 1.60
CA GLY A 105 10.66 3.01 0.40
C GLY A 105 10.01 3.68 -0.83
N LYS A 106 8.80 4.23 -0.68
CA LYS A 106 8.11 4.97 -1.75
C LYS A 106 8.95 6.15 -2.24
N HIS A 107 9.59 6.88 -1.33
CA HIS A 107 10.44 8.03 -1.65
C HIS A 107 11.71 7.61 -2.40
N LEU A 108 12.35 6.51 -1.99
CA LEU A 108 13.46 5.93 -2.73
C LEU A 108 13.05 5.48 -4.13
N GLY A 109 11.85 4.91 -4.30
CA GLY A 109 11.30 4.58 -5.62
C GLY A 109 11.12 5.82 -6.51
N MET A 110 10.58 6.92 -5.96
CA MET A 110 10.45 8.19 -6.67
C MET A 110 11.81 8.76 -7.09
N LEU A 111 12.80 8.73 -6.21
CA LEU A 111 14.16 9.20 -6.50
C LEU A 111 14.87 8.29 -7.51
N ALA A 112 14.68 6.97 -7.44
CA ALA A 112 15.18 6.03 -8.44
C ALA A 112 14.61 6.33 -9.82
N MET A 113 13.30 6.59 -9.92
CA MET A 113 12.65 7.03 -11.15
C MET A 113 13.21 8.38 -11.63
N ALA A 114 13.39 9.36 -10.74
CA ALA A 114 13.96 10.66 -11.09
C ALA A 114 15.35 10.51 -11.76
N LYS A 115 16.24 9.70 -11.16
CA LYS A 115 17.55 9.40 -11.74
C LYS A 115 17.45 8.62 -13.06
N ALA A 116 16.54 7.65 -13.16
CA ALA A 116 16.34 6.89 -14.39
C ALA A 116 15.91 7.79 -15.56
N LEU A 117 15.03 8.75 -15.29
CA LEU A 117 14.52 9.73 -16.25
C LEU A 117 15.47 10.91 -16.49
N SER A 118 16.57 11.01 -15.74
CA SER A 118 17.52 12.14 -15.78
C SER A 118 16.84 13.50 -15.53
N VAL A 119 15.87 13.53 -14.61
CA VAL A 119 15.19 14.75 -14.15
C VAL A 119 15.74 15.18 -12.78
N PRO A 120 15.48 16.42 -12.32
CA PRO A 120 15.93 16.87 -11.00
C PRO A 120 15.52 15.91 -9.87
N LEU A 121 16.38 15.80 -8.86
CA LEU A 121 16.02 15.12 -7.62
C LEU A 121 15.20 16.03 -6.74
N ASP A 122 15.55 17.32 -6.67
CA ASP A 122 14.83 18.29 -5.85
C ASP A 122 13.42 18.55 -6.40
N GLY A 123 12.46 18.72 -5.51
CA GLY A 123 11.07 18.96 -5.88
C GLY A 123 10.32 17.72 -6.38
N TYR A 124 10.86 16.50 -6.29
CA TYR A 124 10.13 15.29 -6.73
C TYR A 124 8.78 15.07 -6.04
N TRP A 125 8.54 15.71 -4.90
CA TRP A 125 7.28 15.69 -4.16
C TRP A 125 6.24 16.69 -4.68
N LEU A 126 6.61 17.59 -5.59
CA LEU A 126 5.72 18.60 -6.14
C LEU A 126 4.86 18.04 -7.29
N PRO A 127 3.56 18.38 -7.39
CA PRO A 127 2.67 17.84 -8.41
C PRO A 127 3.18 18.01 -9.86
N GLU A 128 3.85 19.12 -10.16
CA GLU A 128 4.34 19.47 -11.50
C GLU A 128 5.60 18.67 -11.87
N HIS A 129 6.26 18.04 -10.90
CA HIS A 129 7.49 17.32 -11.15
C HIS A 129 7.25 16.11 -12.07
N PRO A 130 8.16 15.80 -13.02
CA PRO A 130 7.98 14.67 -13.94
C PRO A 130 7.69 13.34 -13.24
N VAL A 131 8.27 13.11 -12.05
CA VAL A 131 7.97 11.93 -11.21
C VAL A 131 6.49 11.84 -10.86
N GLN A 132 5.89 12.93 -10.37
CA GLN A 132 4.48 12.94 -9.97
C GLN A 132 3.55 12.83 -11.18
N GLN A 133 3.91 13.47 -12.30
CA GLN A 133 3.17 13.34 -13.56
C GLN A 133 3.16 11.89 -14.09
N ARG A 134 4.28 11.16 -13.97
CA ARG A 134 4.34 9.72 -14.34
C ARG A 134 3.51 8.86 -13.40
N MET A 135 3.52 9.14 -12.10
CA MET A 135 2.68 8.44 -11.13
C MET A 135 1.19 8.71 -11.35
N LEU A 136 0.81 9.96 -11.68
CA LEU A 136 -0.55 10.33 -12.04
C LEU A 136 -1.02 9.58 -13.28
N ALA A 137 -0.18 9.49 -14.32
CA ALA A 137 -0.50 8.74 -15.54
C ALA A 137 -0.75 7.25 -15.26
N ALA A 138 0.11 6.60 -14.46
CA ALA A 138 -0.09 5.19 -14.09
C ALA A 138 -1.37 4.96 -13.29
N VAL A 139 -1.68 5.85 -12.34
CA VAL A 139 -2.92 5.77 -11.55
C VAL A 139 -4.15 6.03 -12.42
N SER A 140 -4.08 7.00 -13.34
CA SER A 140 -5.14 7.30 -14.31
C SER A 140 -5.43 6.10 -15.20
N GLU A 141 -4.40 5.47 -15.76
CA GLU A 141 -4.55 4.30 -16.63
C GLU A 141 -5.17 3.10 -15.88
N LEU A 142 -4.66 2.79 -14.68
CA LEU A 142 -5.17 1.66 -13.89
C LEU A 142 -6.60 1.89 -13.40
N SER A 143 -6.91 3.10 -12.91
CA SER A 143 -8.25 3.43 -12.41
C SER A 143 -9.28 3.66 -13.52
N GLY A 144 -8.83 3.94 -14.75
CA GLY A 144 -9.70 4.38 -15.84
C GLY A 144 -10.31 5.77 -15.62
N VAL A 145 -9.80 6.54 -14.65
CA VAL A 145 -10.19 7.94 -14.43
C VAL A 145 -9.20 8.83 -15.19
N PRO A 146 -9.65 9.72 -16.09
CA PRO A 146 -8.79 10.67 -16.78
C PRO A 146 -7.92 11.50 -15.81
N ALA A 147 -6.66 11.73 -16.16
CA ALA A 147 -5.68 12.39 -15.30
C ALA A 147 -6.09 13.81 -14.89
N ASP A 148 -6.78 14.54 -15.76
CA ASP A 148 -7.33 15.88 -15.53
C ASP A 148 -8.55 15.89 -14.59
N LEU A 149 -9.19 14.74 -14.38
CA LEU A 149 -10.30 14.56 -13.42
C LEU A 149 -9.82 14.05 -12.06
N LEU A 150 -8.59 13.54 -11.95
CA LEU A 150 -8.01 13.11 -10.69
C LEU A 150 -7.58 14.32 -9.85
N THR A 151 -8.48 14.77 -8.98
CA THR A 151 -8.15 15.79 -7.98
C THR A 151 -7.03 15.28 -7.06
N THR A 152 -5.99 16.09 -6.87
CA THR A 152 -4.87 15.76 -5.99
C THR A 152 -4.91 16.55 -4.68
N ALA A 153 -4.27 16.02 -3.65
CA ALA A 153 -3.98 16.72 -2.40
C ALA A 153 -2.62 16.25 -1.86
N THR A 154 -2.03 17.00 -0.92
CA THR A 154 -0.80 16.60 -0.25
C THR A 154 -1.08 15.55 0.83
N ASP A 155 -0.45 14.38 0.75
CA ASP A 155 -0.49 13.33 1.77
C ASP A 155 0.46 13.64 2.93
N GLY A 156 0.34 12.93 4.05
CA GLY A 156 1.11 13.16 5.27
C GLY A 156 2.63 12.98 5.15
N CYS A 157 3.12 12.34 4.08
CA CYS A 157 4.56 12.26 3.78
C CYS A 157 5.04 13.34 2.77
N GLY A 158 4.18 14.32 2.46
CA GLY A 158 4.52 15.48 1.63
C GLY A 158 4.33 15.34 0.12
N VAL A 159 3.86 14.19 -0.38
CA VAL A 159 3.65 13.96 -1.84
C VAL A 159 2.17 13.83 -2.20
N PRO A 160 1.78 13.97 -3.48
CA PRO A 160 0.40 13.86 -3.92
C PRO A 160 -0.27 12.52 -3.58
N THR A 161 -1.56 12.62 -3.26
CA THR A 161 -2.54 11.53 -3.26
C THR A 161 -3.71 11.91 -4.16
N TYR A 162 -4.51 10.93 -4.57
CA TYR A 162 -5.55 11.07 -5.58
C TYR A 162 -6.94 10.85 -4.98
N ARG A 163 -7.89 11.67 -5.40
CA ARG A 163 -9.31 11.50 -5.09
C ARG A 163 -10.00 10.77 -6.23
N MET A 164 -10.75 9.72 -5.91
CA MET A 164 -11.58 9.00 -6.87
C MET A 164 -12.74 8.29 -6.18
N PRO A 165 -13.78 7.86 -6.94
CA PRO A 165 -14.80 6.94 -6.46
C PRO A 165 -14.21 5.61 -5.94
N LEU A 166 -14.81 5.02 -4.91
CA LEU A 166 -14.36 3.72 -4.37
C LEU A 166 -14.43 2.60 -5.41
N GLU A 167 -15.45 2.60 -6.27
CA GLU A 167 -15.54 1.65 -7.37
C GLU A 167 -14.38 1.77 -8.37
N GLN A 168 -13.83 2.97 -8.56
CA GLN A 168 -12.67 3.19 -9.42
C GLN A 168 -11.37 2.75 -8.74
N LEU A 169 -11.27 2.87 -7.41
CA LEU A 169 -10.17 2.25 -6.65
C LEU A 169 -10.20 0.72 -6.77
N ALA A 170 -11.38 0.10 -6.65
CA ALA A 170 -11.53 -1.34 -6.86
C ALA A 170 -11.14 -1.74 -8.29
N ARG A 171 -11.58 -0.98 -9.30
CA ARG A 171 -11.16 -1.18 -10.70
C ARG A 171 -9.64 -1.10 -10.86
N ALA A 172 -9.01 -0.08 -10.25
CA ALA A 172 -7.57 0.10 -10.29
C ALA A 172 -6.81 -1.11 -9.73
N TYR A 173 -7.30 -1.65 -8.62
CA TYR A 173 -6.72 -2.82 -7.98
C TYR A 173 -6.90 -4.11 -8.79
N LEU A 174 -8.04 -4.25 -9.47
CA LEU A 174 -8.27 -5.37 -10.39
C LEU A 174 -7.33 -5.30 -11.60
N ALA A 175 -7.22 -4.12 -12.22
CA ALA A 175 -6.30 -3.89 -13.34
C ALA A 175 -4.83 -4.11 -12.94
N TRP A 176 -4.48 -3.73 -11.70
CA TRP A 176 -3.14 -3.92 -11.14
C TRP A 176 -2.82 -5.39 -10.82
N CYS A 177 -3.73 -6.16 -10.22
CA CYS A 177 -3.42 -7.55 -9.86
C CYS A 177 -3.52 -8.52 -11.04
N ALA A 178 -4.42 -8.24 -11.99
CA ALA A 178 -4.76 -9.10 -13.12
C ALA A 178 -4.90 -8.26 -14.41
N PRO A 179 -3.79 -7.71 -14.94
CA PRO A 179 -3.83 -6.91 -16.18
C PRO A 179 -4.35 -7.76 -17.34
N GLN A 180 -5.44 -7.31 -17.98
CA GLN A 180 -6.21 -8.08 -18.97
C GLN A 180 -5.61 -8.15 -20.39
N SER A 181 -4.47 -7.48 -20.67
CA SER A 181 -3.97 -7.36 -22.05
C SER A 181 -3.25 -8.62 -22.54
N ALA A 182 -3.67 -9.13 -23.71
CA ALA A 182 -2.95 -10.18 -24.44
C ALA A 182 -1.57 -9.72 -24.97
N ALA A 183 -1.33 -8.41 -25.02
CA ALA A 183 -0.02 -7.82 -25.26
C ALA A 183 0.66 -7.51 -23.93
N ASP A 184 1.94 -7.88 -23.81
CA ASP A 184 2.80 -7.53 -22.67
C ASP A 184 3.18 -6.05 -22.72
N THR A 185 2.24 -5.18 -22.34
CA THR A 185 2.52 -3.75 -22.18
C THR A 185 3.50 -3.54 -21.03
N PRO A 186 4.31 -2.46 -21.06
CA PRO A 186 5.19 -2.12 -19.95
C PRO A 186 4.45 -1.98 -18.61
N LEU A 187 3.21 -1.46 -18.62
CA LEU A 187 2.38 -1.36 -17.43
C LEU A 187 1.99 -2.75 -16.91
N ALA A 188 1.46 -3.63 -17.77
CA ALA A 188 1.06 -4.98 -17.38
C ALA A 188 2.25 -5.78 -16.81
N ALA A 189 3.42 -5.69 -17.45
CA ALA A 189 4.64 -6.32 -16.97
C ALA A 189 5.07 -5.78 -15.60
N SER A 190 5.05 -4.46 -15.43
CA SER A 190 5.39 -3.81 -14.15
C SER A 190 4.44 -4.23 -13.03
N CYS A 191 3.13 -4.26 -13.29
CA CYS A 191 2.12 -4.71 -12.35
C CYS A 191 2.34 -6.16 -11.91
N ARG A 192 2.69 -7.06 -12.83
CA ARG A 192 3.03 -8.45 -12.49
C ARG A 192 4.27 -8.53 -11.61
N THR A 193 5.35 -7.84 -11.96
CA THR A 193 6.58 -7.81 -11.14
C THR A 193 6.31 -7.25 -9.74
N ILE A 194 5.49 -6.21 -9.60
CA ILE A 194 5.12 -5.65 -8.29
C ILE A 194 4.31 -6.64 -7.47
N TYR A 195 3.28 -7.23 -8.06
CA TYR A 195 2.44 -8.23 -7.39
C TYR A 195 3.28 -9.42 -6.90
N ASP A 196 4.10 -10.00 -7.79
CA ASP A 196 4.92 -11.16 -7.47
C ASP A 196 6.00 -10.83 -6.42
N SER A 197 6.51 -9.59 -6.43
CA SER A 197 7.43 -9.08 -5.41
C SER A 197 6.77 -9.00 -4.03
N ILE A 198 5.53 -8.51 -3.96
CA ILE A 198 4.77 -8.45 -2.71
C ILE A 198 4.43 -9.86 -2.21
N VAL A 199 4.02 -10.77 -3.09
CA VAL A 199 3.75 -12.18 -2.73
C VAL A 199 5.00 -12.84 -2.15
N ARG A 200 6.17 -12.63 -2.75
CA ARG A 200 7.43 -13.21 -2.30
C ARG A 200 7.96 -12.58 -1.01
N HIS A 201 7.69 -11.30 -0.81
CA HIS A 201 8.21 -10.50 0.29
C HIS A 201 7.13 -9.65 0.98
N PRO A 202 6.07 -10.28 1.55
CA PRO A 202 4.92 -9.57 2.10
C PRO A 202 5.28 -8.74 3.33
N PHE A 203 6.27 -9.17 4.11
CA PHE A 203 6.82 -8.42 5.24
C PHE A 203 7.13 -6.97 4.87
N TYR A 204 7.79 -6.74 3.73
CA TYR A 204 8.25 -5.40 3.32
C TYR A 204 7.11 -4.43 3.00
N LEU A 205 5.90 -4.92 2.74
CA LEU A 205 4.74 -4.09 2.41
C LEU A 205 4.23 -3.29 3.61
N ALA A 206 4.32 -3.84 4.82
CA ALA A 206 3.83 -3.18 6.04
C ALA A 206 4.58 -3.54 7.33
N GLY A 207 5.14 -4.73 7.44
CA GLY A 207 5.85 -5.24 8.62
C GLY A 207 5.05 -6.23 9.45
N SER A 208 5.65 -6.67 10.56
CA SER A 208 5.16 -7.74 11.42
C SER A 208 3.80 -7.42 12.02
N GLY A 209 2.87 -8.38 11.93
CA GLY A 209 1.55 -8.30 12.57
C GLY A 209 0.58 -7.27 11.96
N ARG A 210 0.95 -6.62 10.85
CA ARG A 210 0.06 -5.70 10.13
C ARG A 210 -0.91 -6.48 9.23
N PHE A 211 -2.10 -5.93 9.01
CA PHE A 211 -3.14 -6.57 8.19
C PHE A 211 -2.65 -6.88 6.77
N ASP A 212 -2.04 -5.90 6.08
CA ASP A 212 -1.50 -6.04 4.73
C ASP A 212 -0.58 -7.27 4.61
N THR A 213 0.38 -7.39 5.54
CA THR A 213 1.32 -8.52 5.64
C THR A 213 0.61 -9.83 5.97
N LYS A 214 -0.25 -9.82 7.00
CA LYS A 214 -0.90 -11.03 7.51
C LYS A 214 -1.86 -11.63 6.50
N LEU A 215 -2.62 -10.81 5.77
CA LEU A 215 -3.51 -11.29 4.72
C LEU A 215 -2.71 -12.00 3.62
N ALA A 216 -1.63 -11.38 3.14
CA ALA A 216 -0.78 -11.96 2.11
C ALA A 216 -0.11 -13.27 2.58
N GLU A 217 0.42 -13.31 3.81
CA GLU A 217 1.02 -14.53 4.38
C GLU A 217 0.01 -15.67 4.53
N ILE A 218 -1.14 -15.40 5.18
CA ILE A 218 -2.16 -16.42 5.50
C ILE A 218 -2.82 -16.97 4.24
N THR A 219 -2.96 -16.14 3.20
CA THR A 219 -3.52 -16.55 1.90
C THR A 219 -2.46 -17.04 0.94
N SER A 220 -1.19 -17.11 1.35
CA SER A 220 -0.06 -17.49 0.49
C SER A 220 0.02 -16.67 -0.81
N GLY A 221 -0.28 -15.37 -0.70
CA GLY A 221 -0.26 -14.43 -1.82
C GLY A 221 -1.50 -14.43 -2.71
N ARG A 222 -2.53 -15.24 -2.42
CA ARG A 222 -3.81 -15.16 -3.15
C ARG A 222 -4.46 -13.81 -3.01
N TRP A 223 -4.37 -13.19 -1.83
CA TRP A 223 -4.97 -11.89 -1.53
C TRP A 223 -3.90 -10.92 -1.08
N ILE A 224 -3.79 -9.81 -1.81
CA ILE A 224 -2.95 -8.68 -1.41
C ILE A 224 -3.84 -7.54 -0.98
N ALA A 225 -3.55 -6.97 0.19
CA ALA A 225 -4.21 -5.78 0.71
C ALA A 225 -3.22 -4.62 0.81
N LYS A 226 -3.73 -3.41 0.64
CA LYS A 226 -3.02 -2.19 0.99
C LYS A 226 -3.93 -1.23 1.73
N MET A 227 -3.58 -0.96 2.98
CA MET A 227 -4.28 0.05 3.77
C MET A 227 -3.94 1.47 3.31
N GLY A 228 -4.92 2.36 3.38
CA GLY A 228 -4.79 3.81 3.27
C GLY A 228 -5.24 4.48 4.58
N ALA A 229 -4.57 5.57 4.97
CA ALA A 229 -4.95 6.35 6.15
C ALA A 229 -6.42 6.79 6.08
N ASP A 230 -7.00 7.13 7.23
CA ASP A 230 -8.41 7.52 7.36
C ASP A 230 -9.36 6.43 6.85
N GLY A 231 -9.11 5.17 7.22
CA GLY A 231 -10.05 4.08 7.02
C GLY A 231 -10.28 3.71 5.56
N VAL A 232 -9.22 3.65 4.74
CA VAL A 232 -9.29 3.14 3.36
C VAL A 232 -8.62 1.77 3.31
N LEU A 233 -9.22 0.82 2.60
CA LEU A 233 -8.61 -0.48 2.34
C LEU A 233 -8.90 -0.91 0.91
N ALA A 234 -7.86 -1.27 0.17
CA ALA A 234 -7.99 -1.92 -1.13
C ALA A 234 -7.39 -3.32 -1.07
N MET A 235 -8.10 -4.30 -1.61
CA MET A 235 -7.69 -5.70 -1.65
C MET A 235 -7.93 -6.25 -3.04
N ALA A 236 -7.07 -7.16 -3.50
CA ALA A 236 -7.29 -7.82 -4.78
C ALA A 236 -6.70 -9.24 -4.80
N SER A 237 -7.32 -10.08 -5.62
CA SER A 237 -6.81 -11.41 -5.93
C SER A 237 -6.76 -11.62 -7.43
N ARG A 238 -5.58 -11.99 -7.93
CA ARG A 238 -5.40 -12.37 -9.33
C ARG A 238 -6.16 -13.65 -9.66
N GLU A 239 -6.15 -14.61 -8.74
CA GLU A 239 -6.80 -15.92 -8.91
C GLU A 239 -8.32 -15.80 -8.85
N ALA A 240 -8.84 -15.04 -7.88
CA ALA A 240 -10.27 -14.87 -7.73
C ALA A 240 -10.88 -13.96 -8.82
N GLY A 241 -10.06 -13.10 -9.45
CA GLY A 241 -10.50 -12.21 -10.53
C GLY A 241 -11.35 -11.03 -10.06
N PHE A 242 -11.25 -10.64 -8.80
CA PHE A 242 -11.93 -9.46 -8.27
C PHE A 242 -11.07 -8.67 -7.27
N ALA A 243 -11.50 -7.43 -7.06
CA ALA A 243 -10.92 -6.49 -6.11
C ALA A 243 -12.02 -5.85 -5.26
N VAL A 244 -11.64 -5.44 -4.06
CA VAL A 244 -12.51 -4.87 -3.04
C VAL A 244 -11.90 -3.54 -2.61
N ALA A 245 -12.72 -2.48 -2.58
CA ALA A 245 -12.36 -1.20 -1.98
C ALA A 245 -13.35 -0.88 -0.86
N LEU A 246 -12.84 -0.52 0.31
CA LEU A 246 -13.61 -0.21 1.49
C LEU A 246 -13.23 1.18 2.03
N LYS A 247 -14.23 1.87 2.57
CA LYS A 247 -14.09 3.12 3.30
C LYS A 247 -14.88 3.05 4.60
N CYS A 248 -14.25 3.37 5.72
CA CYS A 248 -14.94 3.66 6.98
C CYS A 248 -14.95 5.16 7.23
N ASP A 249 -16.12 5.73 7.49
CA ASP A 249 -16.33 7.18 7.53
C ASP A 249 -15.65 7.87 8.72
N ASP A 250 -15.57 7.21 9.86
CA ASP A 250 -14.84 7.70 11.04
C ASP A 250 -13.30 7.54 10.91
N GLY A 251 -12.84 6.94 9.81
CA GLY A 251 -11.42 6.70 9.54
C GLY A 251 -10.81 5.49 10.26
N SER A 252 -11.62 4.65 10.90
CA SER A 252 -11.15 3.51 11.69
C SER A 252 -10.54 2.41 10.81
N LEU A 253 -9.23 2.19 11.01
CA LEU A 253 -8.52 1.09 10.36
C LEU A 253 -8.98 -0.28 10.86
N GLN A 254 -9.28 -0.41 12.16
CA GLN A 254 -9.75 -1.68 12.72
C GLN A 254 -11.12 -2.06 12.12
N ALA A 255 -12.00 -1.08 11.89
CA ALA A 255 -13.29 -1.32 11.26
C ALA A 255 -13.16 -1.76 9.80
N VAL A 256 -12.29 -1.13 9.00
CA VAL A 256 -12.07 -1.59 7.60
C VAL A 256 -11.38 -2.95 7.52
N TYR A 257 -10.50 -3.30 8.46
CA TYR A 257 -9.93 -4.66 8.50
C TYR A 257 -11.00 -5.70 8.86
N ALA A 258 -11.85 -5.41 9.84
CA ALA A 258 -12.97 -6.26 10.21
C ALA A 258 -13.93 -6.49 9.03
N ALA A 259 -14.33 -5.41 8.36
CA ALA A 259 -15.16 -5.48 7.16
C ALA A 259 -14.44 -6.20 6.01
N GLY A 260 -13.13 -6.01 5.84
CA GLY A 260 -12.32 -6.71 4.84
C GLY A 260 -12.35 -8.22 5.03
N VAL A 261 -12.11 -8.71 6.25
CA VAL A 261 -12.19 -10.15 6.55
C VAL A 261 -13.61 -10.68 6.33
N GLU A 262 -14.63 -9.94 6.78
CA GLU A 262 -16.03 -10.33 6.58
C GLU A 262 -16.41 -10.44 5.10
N VAL A 263 -15.97 -9.51 4.26
CA VAL A 263 -16.18 -9.60 2.81
C VAL A 263 -15.54 -10.86 2.23
N LEU A 264 -14.31 -11.18 2.62
CA LEU A 264 -13.64 -12.40 2.13
C LEU A 264 -14.33 -13.69 2.60
N LEU A 265 -14.90 -13.70 3.81
CA LEU A 265 -15.72 -14.82 4.29
C LEU A 265 -17.00 -14.98 3.47
N GLN A 266 -17.73 -13.90 3.22
CA GLN A 266 -18.96 -13.92 2.44
C GLN A 266 -18.72 -14.26 0.95
N LEU A 267 -17.51 -14.03 0.45
CA LEU A 267 -17.09 -14.42 -0.89
C LEU A 267 -16.51 -15.85 -0.94
N GLU A 268 -16.45 -16.56 0.18
CA GLU A 268 -15.91 -17.91 0.32
C GLU A 268 -14.41 -18.00 -0.05
N GLU A 269 -13.67 -16.91 0.14
CA GLU A 269 -12.25 -16.78 -0.22
C GLU A 269 -11.29 -17.22 0.89
N LEU A 270 -11.81 -17.55 2.07
CA LEU A 270 -11.02 -17.99 3.21
C LEU A 270 -11.47 -19.37 3.66
N SER A 271 -10.51 -20.28 3.82
CA SER A 271 -10.77 -21.52 4.53
C SER A 271 -11.03 -21.26 6.03
N SER A 272 -11.62 -22.23 6.74
CA SER A 272 -11.84 -22.11 8.18
C SER A 272 -10.55 -21.85 8.97
N SER A 273 -9.42 -22.42 8.54
CA SER A 273 -8.12 -22.18 9.19
C SER A 273 -7.58 -20.78 8.91
N GLN A 274 -7.75 -20.26 7.69
CA GLN A 274 -7.36 -18.90 7.33
C GLN A 274 -8.22 -17.86 8.05
N ALA A 275 -9.52 -18.09 8.14
CA ALA A 275 -10.46 -17.28 8.90
C ALA A 275 -10.05 -17.20 10.38
N ALA A 276 -9.73 -18.34 11.00
CA ALA A 276 -9.26 -18.38 12.39
C ALA A 276 -7.94 -17.62 12.58
N ALA A 277 -7.00 -17.73 11.64
CA ALA A 277 -5.73 -16.99 11.69
C ALA A 277 -5.90 -15.46 11.56
N LEU A 278 -6.99 -15.00 10.92
CA LEU A 278 -7.34 -13.58 10.78
C LEU A 278 -8.31 -13.08 11.87
N ALA A 279 -8.69 -13.91 12.84
CA ALA A 279 -9.72 -13.58 13.84
C ALA A 279 -9.41 -12.30 14.63
N ALA A 280 -8.13 -11.99 14.88
CA ALA A 280 -7.70 -10.77 15.56
C ALA A 280 -8.03 -9.49 14.77
N PHE A 281 -8.18 -9.57 13.44
CA PHE A 281 -8.61 -8.47 12.59
C PHE A 281 -10.12 -8.47 12.33
N HIS A 282 -10.76 -9.64 12.36
CA HIS A 282 -12.18 -9.78 12.06
C HIS A 282 -13.09 -9.23 13.15
N LYS A 283 -12.85 -9.62 14.40
CA LYS A 283 -13.64 -9.21 15.57
C LYS A 283 -12.72 -8.78 16.71
N PRO A 284 -11.91 -7.71 16.54
CA PRO A 284 -10.93 -7.31 17.53
C PRO A 284 -11.63 -6.93 18.84
N LYS A 285 -11.10 -7.45 19.96
CA LYS A 285 -11.50 -7.04 21.30
C LYS A 285 -10.94 -5.65 21.60
N LEU A 286 -11.76 -4.80 22.18
CA LEU A 286 -11.39 -3.44 22.60
C LEU A 286 -11.05 -3.44 24.08
N TYR A 287 -9.98 -2.75 24.42
CA TYR A 287 -9.52 -2.59 25.80
C TYR A 287 -9.34 -1.10 26.12
N ASN A 288 -9.69 -0.69 27.34
CA ASN A 288 -9.34 0.64 27.82
C ASN A 288 -7.87 0.67 28.31
N GLN A 289 -7.41 1.85 28.74
CA GLN A 289 -6.03 2.04 29.22
C GLN A 289 -5.72 1.26 30.52
N ALA A 290 -6.74 0.82 31.27
CA ALA A 290 -6.58 -0.04 32.45
C ALA A 290 -6.53 -1.53 32.07
N GLY A 291 -6.61 -1.88 30.78
CA GLY A 291 -6.62 -3.26 30.30
C GLY A 291 -7.96 -3.98 30.46
N LEU A 292 -9.04 -3.26 30.82
CA LEU A 292 -10.38 -3.83 30.89
C LEU A 292 -10.94 -4.00 29.47
N ALA A 293 -11.52 -5.17 29.18
CA ALA A 293 -12.26 -5.38 27.94
C ALA A 293 -13.52 -4.51 27.94
N ILE A 294 -13.65 -3.59 26.98
CA ILE A 294 -14.74 -2.62 26.86
C ILE A 294 -15.68 -2.89 25.69
N GLY A 295 -15.46 -3.98 24.96
CA GLY A 295 -16.30 -4.38 23.83
C GLY A 295 -15.50 -5.07 22.74
N ARG A 296 -16.07 -5.11 21.55
CA ARG A 296 -15.41 -5.60 20.33
C ARG A 296 -15.99 -4.88 19.12
N ILE A 297 -15.23 -4.86 18.03
CA ILE A 297 -15.75 -4.44 16.73
C ILE A 297 -16.40 -5.66 16.09
N GLU A 298 -17.60 -5.49 15.55
CA GLU A 298 -18.29 -6.51 14.76
C GLU A 298 -18.70 -5.92 13.40
N PRO A 299 -18.33 -6.55 12.29
CA PRO A 299 -18.84 -6.15 10.99
C PRO A 299 -20.29 -6.61 10.86
N ASP A 300 -21.21 -5.66 10.70
CA ASP A 300 -22.62 -5.90 10.38
C ASP A 300 -22.86 -5.51 8.92
N ILE A 301 -22.45 -6.39 8.01
CA ILE A 301 -22.55 -6.18 6.56
C ILE A 301 -23.08 -7.44 5.89
N SER A 302 -23.84 -7.27 4.82
CA SER A 302 -24.31 -8.36 3.96
C SER A 302 -24.12 -7.99 2.50
N LEU A 303 -23.14 -8.61 1.85
CA LEU A 303 -22.81 -8.37 0.47
C LEU A 303 -23.74 -9.19 -0.43
N ARG A 304 -24.54 -8.50 -1.25
CA ARG A 304 -25.38 -9.15 -2.26
C ARG A 304 -24.68 -9.02 -3.61
N ARG A 305 -24.35 -10.17 -4.23
CA ARG A 305 -23.88 -10.18 -5.63
C ARG A 305 -25.04 -9.76 -6.53
N SER A 306 -24.75 -8.82 -7.42
CA SER A 306 -25.70 -8.34 -8.45
C SER A 306 -25.71 -9.27 -9.65
#